data_AF-P81580-F1
#
_entry.id   AF-P81580-F1
#
_cell.length_a   1.000
_cell.length_b   1.000
_cell.length_c   1.000
_cell.angle_alpha   90.00
_cell.angle_beta   90.00
_cell.angle_gamma   90.00
#
_symmetry.space_group_name_H-M   'P 1'
#
loop_
_entity.id
_entity.type
_entity.pdbx_description
1 polymer ?
#
loop_
_entity_poly.entity_id
_entity_poly.type
_entity_poly.pdbx_seq_one_letter_code
_entity_poly.pdbx_strand_id
1 'polypeptide(L)'
;QVGYSGIVSPDGNNIQFTHDFAHSIVLKGPSGIVTSDGKNLQLTAGQASLQAAAPAPPLPVSHYVASQQSVVGPSGIVSPSGNVQFSHEFADNVVLVGPSGIVTKDGNNLQLRA
;
A
#
# COMPACT_ATOMS: atom_id res chain seq x y z
N GLN A 1 14.46 -10.66 -11.10
CA GLN A 1 15.67 -10.11 -10.45
C GLN A 1 16.11 -8.85 -11.18
N VAL A 2 16.33 -7.77 -10.46
CA VAL A 2 16.88 -6.52 -10.98
C VAL A 2 18.40 -6.55 -10.85
N GLY A 3 19.09 -6.53 -11.99
CA GLY A 3 20.55 -6.44 -12.08
C GLY A 3 21.04 -5.01 -12.26
N TYR A 4 22.33 -4.84 -12.55
CA TYR A 4 22.90 -3.55 -12.94
C TYR A 4 22.42 -3.08 -14.31
N SER A 5 22.28 -4.01 -15.25
CA SER A 5 22.03 -3.72 -16.67
C SER A 5 20.64 -4.14 -17.16
N GLY A 6 19.76 -4.65 -16.30
CA GLY A 6 18.44 -5.10 -16.73
C GLY A 6 17.62 -5.79 -15.66
N ILE A 7 16.49 -6.34 -16.06
CA ILE A 7 15.54 -7.07 -15.23
C ILE A 7 15.27 -8.43 -15.88
N VAL A 8 15.55 -9.50 -15.15
CA VAL A 8 15.17 -10.86 -15.53
C VAL A 8 13.83 -11.20 -14.88
N SER A 9 12.84 -11.52 -15.71
CA SER A 9 11.50 -11.96 -15.31
C SER A 9 11.47 -13.45 -14.95
N PRO A 10 10.45 -13.94 -14.21
CA PRO A 10 10.35 -15.36 -13.83
C PRO A 10 10.27 -16.35 -14.98
N ASP A 11 9.79 -15.90 -16.14
CA ASP A 11 9.75 -16.65 -17.40
C ASP A 11 11.11 -16.72 -18.12
N GLY A 12 12.16 -16.11 -17.55
CA GLY A 12 13.50 -16.05 -18.14
C GLY A 12 13.69 -14.92 -19.15
N ASN A 13 12.62 -14.16 -19.48
CA ASN A 13 12.76 -13.00 -20.36
C ASN A 13 13.53 -11.88 -19.66
N ASN A 14 14.43 -11.23 -20.39
CA ASN A 14 15.25 -10.14 -19.87
C ASN A 14 14.88 -8.81 -20.55
N ILE A 15 14.67 -7.77 -19.74
CA ILE A 15 14.57 -6.39 -20.17
C ILE A 15 15.91 -5.72 -19.91
N GLN A 16 16.65 -5.42 -20.97
CA GLN A 16 17.93 -4.71 -20.86
C GLN A 16 17.69 -3.20 -20.70
N PHE A 17 18.40 -2.59 -19.77
CA PHE A 17 18.39 -1.14 -19.61
C PHE A 17 19.19 -0.46 -20.72
N THR A 18 18.73 0.70 -21.16
CA THR A 18 19.57 1.63 -21.89
C THR A 18 20.68 2.15 -20.96
N HIS A 19 21.78 2.61 -21.54
CA HIS A 19 22.88 3.16 -20.77
C HIS A 19 22.42 4.33 -19.89
N ASP A 20 21.67 5.26 -20.47
CA ASP A 20 21.16 6.44 -19.78
C ASP A 20 20.23 6.06 -18.61
N PHE A 21 19.33 5.08 -18.83
CA PHE A 21 18.46 4.61 -17.77
C PHE A 21 19.28 3.99 -16.64
N ALA A 22 20.20 3.07 -16.94
CA ALA A 22 21.02 2.42 -15.93
C ALA A 22 21.85 3.41 -15.10
N HIS A 23 22.39 4.46 -15.76
CA HIS A 23 23.15 5.51 -15.09
C HIS A 23 22.28 6.44 -14.22
N SER A 24 21.00 6.60 -14.57
CA SER A 24 20.06 7.44 -13.82
C SER A 24 19.53 6.77 -12.55
N ILE A 25 19.74 5.46 -12.34
CA ILE A 25 19.18 4.74 -11.19
C ILE A 25 19.81 5.24 -9.88
N VAL A 26 18.98 5.75 -8.97
CA VAL A 26 19.39 6.22 -7.64
C VAL A 26 19.13 5.16 -6.57
N LEU A 27 17.99 4.45 -6.66
CA LEU A 27 17.59 3.43 -5.69
C LEU A 27 16.93 2.25 -6.38
N LYS A 28 17.30 1.03 -5.95
CA LYS A 28 16.63 -0.22 -6.31
C LYS A 28 16.01 -0.81 -5.05
N GLY A 29 14.69 -0.74 -4.95
CA GLY A 29 13.91 -1.27 -3.84
C GLY A 29 13.30 -2.65 -4.14
N PRO A 30 12.61 -3.25 -3.16
CA PRO A 30 11.92 -4.53 -3.34
C PRO A 30 10.83 -4.48 -4.43
N SER A 31 10.21 -3.30 -4.62
CA SER A 31 9.06 -3.12 -5.51
C SER A 31 9.38 -2.38 -6.82
N GLY A 32 10.55 -1.77 -6.94
CA GLY A 32 10.78 -0.82 -8.03
C GLY A 32 12.15 -0.18 -8.05
N ILE A 33 12.33 0.70 -9.04
CA ILE A 33 13.53 1.48 -9.29
C ILE A 33 13.14 2.96 -9.32
N VAL A 34 13.92 3.80 -8.63
CA VAL A 34 13.81 5.26 -8.66
C VAL A 34 15.00 5.81 -9.43
N THR A 35 14.75 6.69 -10.40
CA THR A 35 15.79 7.38 -11.19
C THR A 35 15.93 8.84 -10.79
N SER A 36 17.07 9.44 -11.13
CA SER A 36 17.42 10.82 -10.79
C SER A 36 16.60 11.87 -11.53
N ASP A 37 16.00 11.50 -12.67
CA ASP A 37 15.03 12.32 -13.41
C ASP A 37 13.61 12.26 -12.82
N GLY A 38 13.42 11.56 -11.69
CA GLY A 38 12.16 11.45 -10.98
C GLY A 38 11.18 10.42 -11.56
N LYS A 39 11.60 9.63 -12.55
CA LYS A 39 10.80 8.51 -13.05
C LYS A 39 10.94 7.30 -12.13
N ASN A 40 9.84 6.57 -12.00
CA ASN A 40 9.80 5.34 -11.22
C ASN A 40 9.41 4.17 -12.13
N LEU A 41 10.19 3.09 -12.08
CA LEU A 41 9.83 1.82 -12.71
C LEU A 41 9.31 0.89 -11.63
N GLN A 42 8.02 0.54 -11.70
CA GLN A 42 7.42 -0.46 -10.83
C GLN A 42 7.65 -1.86 -11.39
N LEU A 43 8.11 -2.77 -10.54
CA LEU A 43 8.27 -4.18 -10.91
C LEU A 43 6.90 -4.85 -10.97
N THR A 44 6.77 -5.83 -11.87
CA THR A 44 5.62 -6.73 -11.81
C THR A 44 5.68 -7.57 -10.53
N ALA A 45 4.54 -8.13 -10.10
CA ALA A 45 4.48 -8.97 -8.91
C ALA A 45 5.54 -10.10 -8.94
N GLY A 46 5.72 -10.74 -10.11
CA GLY A 46 6.73 -11.77 -10.30
C GLY A 46 8.18 -11.26 -10.20
N GLN A 47 8.47 -10.11 -10.81
CA GLN A 47 9.81 -9.49 -10.74
C GLN A 47 10.15 -9.03 -9.32
N ALA A 48 9.19 -8.43 -8.61
CA ALA A 48 9.33 -8.01 -7.22
C ALA A 48 9.57 -9.20 -6.28
N SER A 49 8.84 -10.31 -6.49
CA SER A 49 9.01 -11.55 -5.73
C SER A 49 10.41 -12.13 -5.88
N LEU A 50 10.97 -12.11 -7.10
CA LEU A 50 12.36 -12.51 -7.35
C LEU A 50 13.39 -11.53 -6.77
N GLN A 51 13.06 -10.23 -6.71
CA GLN A 51 13.96 -9.19 -6.25
C GLN A 51 14.10 -9.16 -4.72
N ALA A 52 13.02 -9.47 -4.00
CA ALA A 52 12.98 -9.42 -2.54
C ALA A 52 13.77 -10.55 -1.83
N ALA A 53 14.47 -11.42 -2.57
CA ALA A 53 15.20 -12.61 -2.09
C ALA A 53 14.35 -13.65 -1.31
N ALA A 54 13.09 -13.35 -1.05
CA ALA A 54 12.02 -14.26 -0.73
C ALA A 54 10.72 -13.61 -1.24
N PRO A 55 9.79 -14.36 -1.88
CA PRO A 55 8.46 -13.84 -2.07
C PRO A 55 7.91 -13.56 -0.67
N ALA A 56 7.60 -12.31 -0.35
CA ALA A 56 6.66 -12.07 0.73
C ALA A 56 5.40 -12.86 0.34
N PRO A 57 4.93 -13.82 1.16
CA PRO A 57 3.72 -14.57 0.82
C PRO A 57 2.64 -13.56 0.48
N PRO A 58 1.79 -13.77 -0.55
CA PRO A 58 0.72 -12.84 -0.89
C PRO A 58 -0.08 -12.60 0.37
N LEU A 59 0.17 -11.45 1.00
CA LEU A 59 -0.50 -11.11 2.22
C LEU A 59 -1.93 -10.78 1.79
N PRO A 60 -2.96 -11.44 2.37
CA PRO A 60 -4.34 -11.08 2.07
C PRO A 60 -4.50 -9.57 2.28
N VAL A 61 -5.38 -8.92 1.53
CA VAL A 61 -5.53 -7.45 1.57
C VAL A 61 -5.72 -6.95 3.02
N SER A 62 -6.31 -7.79 3.88
CA SER A 62 -6.44 -7.58 5.33
C SER A 62 -5.12 -7.35 6.09
N HIS A 63 -3.97 -7.76 5.57
CA HIS A 63 -2.65 -7.46 6.14
C HIS A 63 -2.10 -6.09 5.69
N TYR A 64 -2.50 -5.58 4.52
CA TYR A 64 -2.12 -4.25 4.03
C TYR A 64 -3.03 -3.15 4.58
N VAL A 65 -4.22 -3.52 5.06
CA VAL A 65 -4.98 -2.72 6.04
C VAL A 65 -4.19 -2.83 7.36
N ALA A 66 -3.16 -2.00 7.47
CA ALA A 66 -2.14 -1.96 8.52
C ALA A 66 -2.51 -2.60 9.87
N SER A 67 -1.85 -3.72 10.21
CA SER A 67 -2.02 -4.47 11.47
C SER A 67 -3.45 -5.02 11.66
N GLN A 68 -3.70 -5.88 12.63
CA GLN A 68 -5.05 -6.38 12.94
C GLN A 68 -6.02 -5.28 13.44
N GLN A 69 -5.77 -4.01 13.11
CA GLN A 69 -6.49 -2.85 13.58
C GLN A 69 -7.53 -2.42 12.54
N SER A 70 -8.74 -2.21 13.03
CA SER A 70 -9.84 -1.65 12.26
C SER A 70 -9.47 -0.26 11.75
N VAL A 71 -9.69 0.01 10.46
CA VAL A 71 -9.55 1.35 9.87
C VAL A 71 -10.91 2.03 9.86
N VAL A 72 -11.00 3.19 10.49
CA VAL A 72 -12.22 4.01 10.50
C VAL A 72 -12.07 5.13 9.48
N GLY A 73 -13.07 5.25 8.60
CA GLY A 73 -13.18 6.31 7.62
C GLY A 73 -14.55 6.98 7.65
N PRO A 74 -14.78 7.98 6.78
CA PRO A 74 -16.02 8.77 6.77
C PRO A 74 -17.30 7.94 6.53
N SER A 75 -17.18 6.78 5.87
CA SER A 75 -18.33 5.95 5.50
C SER A 75 -18.49 4.70 6.36
N GLY A 76 -17.55 4.41 7.26
CA GLY A 76 -17.61 3.18 8.03
C GLY A 76 -16.27 2.72 8.59
N ILE A 77 -16.25 1.46 8.98
CA ILE A 77 -15.11 0.76 9.59
C ILE A 77 -14.81 -0.47 8.76
N VAL A 78 -13.55 -0.64 8.37
CA VAL A 78 -13.03 -1.86 7.77
C VAL A 78 -12.24 -2.61 8.84
N SER A 79 -12.67 -3.81 9.19
CA SER A 79 -11.95 -4.68 10.13
C SER A 79 -11.74 -6.08 9.55
N PRO A 80 -10.82 -6.88 10.11
CA PRO A 80 -10.66 -8.28 9.72
C PRO A 80 -11.91 -9.14 9.97
N SER A 81 -12.80 -8.74 10.89
CA SER A 81 -14.05 -9.45 11.20
C SER A 81 -15.23 -9.02 10.30
N GLY A 82 -15.05 -7.99 9.47
CA GLY A 82 -16.05 -7.52 8.53
C GLY A 82 -16.09 -5.99 8.44
N ASN A 83 -16.94 -5.49 7.54
CA ASN A 83 -17.12 -4.06 7.36
C ASN A 83 -18.39 -3.58 8.06
N VAL A 84 -18.31 -2.44 8.73
CA VAL A 84 -19.47 -1.74 9.30
C VAL A 84 -19.67 -0.46 8.51
N GLN A 85 -20.74 -0.37 7.74
CA GLN A 85 -21.12 0.84 7.02
C GLN A 85 -21.91 1.77 7.93
N PHE A 86 -21.58 3.06 7.93
CA PHE A 86 -22.38 4.07 8.61
C PHE A 86 -23.69 4.34 7.87
N SER A 87 -24.76 4.66 8.63
CA SER A 87 -25.95 5.23 8.00
C SER A 87 -25.61 6.58 7.39
N HIS A 88 -26.39 7.00 6.39
CA HIS A 88 -26.17 8.30 5.76
C HIS A 88 -26.31 9.44 6.76
N GLU A 89 -27.29 9.36 7.68
CA GLU A 89 -27.47 10.40 8.71
C GLU A 89 -26.27 10.46 9.67
N PHE A 90 -25.76 9.29 10.09
CA PHE A 90 -24.59 9.27 10.96
C PHE A 90 -23.34 9.80 10.24
N ALA A 91 -23.11 9.36 9.00
CA ALA A 91 -21.96 9.81 8.21
C ALA A 91 -21.98 11.33 7.99
N ASP A 92 -23.14 11.92 7.71
CA ASP A 92 -23.27 13.37 7.63
C ASP A 92 -23.00 14.02 9.00
N ASN A 93 -23.42 13.41 10.11
CA ASN A 93 -23.17 13.95 11.44
C ASN A 93 -21.70 13.87 11.89
N VAL A 94 -20.82 13.12 11.21
CA VAL A 94 -19.41 13.03 11.58
C VAL A 94 -18.66 14.32 11.21
N VAL A 95 -17.97 14.91 12.18
CA VAL A 95 -17.10 16.08 11.99
C VAL A 95 -15.64 15.65 11.83
N LEU A 96 -15.18 14.73 12.68
CA LEU A 96 -13.79 14.28 12.71
C LEU A 96 -13.73 12.80 13.10
N VAL A 97 -12.97 12.03 12.34
CA VAL A 97 -12.52 10.68 12.72
C VAL A 97 -11.07 10.78 13.15
N GLY A 98 -10.82 10.60 14.44
CA GLY A 98 -9.48 10.62 15.04
C GLY A 98 -9.01 9.23 15.46
N PRO A 99 -7.76 9.08 15.90
CA PRO A 99 -7.19 7.79 16.32
C PRO A 99 -7.94 7.13 17.49
N SER A 100 -8.62 7.93 18.33
CA SER A 100 -9.32 7.45 19.53
C SER A 100 -10.83 7.47 19.42
N GLY A 101 -11.42 8.10 18.40
CA GLY A 101 -12.84 8.40 18.45
C GLY A 101 -13.38 9.16 17.25
N ILE A 102 -14.70 9.34 17.26
CA ILE A 102 -15.46 10.11 16.28
C ILE A 102 -16.16 11.25 17.03
N VAL A 103 -16.01 12.48 16.53
CA VAL A 103 -16.73 13.66 17.01
C VAL A 103 -17.89 13.94 16.07
N THR A 104 -19.09 14.19 16.62
CA THR A 104 -20.29 14.49 15.82
C THR A 104 -20.71 15.96 15.90
N LYS A 105 -21.50 16.43 14.92
CA LYS A 105 -22.01 17.82 14.86
C LYS A 105 -22.93 18.11 16.05
N ASP A 106 -23.65 17.10 16.54
CA ASP A 106 -24.53 17.21 17.71
C ASP A 106 -23.79 17.29 19.06
N GLY A 107 -22.45 17.33 19.05
CA GLY A 107 -21.63 17.46 20.26
C GLY A 107 -21.41 16.16 21.03
N ASN A 108 -21.80 15.01 20.47
CA ASN A 108 -21.50 13.70 21.04
C ASN A 108 -20.15 13.17 20.54
N ASN A 109 -19.48 12.38 21.38
CA ASN A 109 -18.23 11.72 21.05
C ASN A 109 -18.39 10.20 21.17
N LEU A 110 -18.01 9.47 20.13
CA LEU A 110 -17.88 8.01 20.18
C LEU A 110 -16.42 7.64 20.37
N GLN A 111 -16.13 6.90 21.44
CA GLN A 111 -14.79 6.38 21.70
C GLN A 111 -14.58 5.06 20.94
N LEU A 112 -13.54 5.00 20.11
CA LEU A 112 -13.04 3.76 19.53
C LEU A 112 -12.25 3.00 20.63
N ARG A 113 -12.56 1.72 20.81
CA ARG A 113 -11.85 0.84 21.75
C ARG A 113 -10.95 -0.11 20.95
N ALA A 114 -9.73 -0.31 21.44
CA ALA A 114 -8.77 -1.28 20.91
C ALA A 114 -9.13 -2.70 21.34
#